data_AF-A0A661X2B0-F1
#
_entry.id   AF-A0A661X2B0-F1
#
_cell.length_a   1.000
_cell.length_b   1.000
_cell.length_c   1.000
_cell.angle_alpha   90.00
_cell.angle_beta   90.00
_cell.angle_gamma   90.00
#
_symmetry.space_group_name_H-M   'P 1'
#
loop_
_entity.id
_entity.type
_entity.pdbx_description
1 polymer ?
#
loop_
_entity_poly.entity_id
_entity_poly.type
_entity_poly.pdbx_seq_one_letter_code
_entity_poly.pdbx_strand_id
1 'polypeptide(L)'
;MDYFSLIFWIIILLSIFYPALHKREVELQRIKLIARFQNKRKSRVITLIHRQESLSFFGIPFRKMIDIEDSEEILRAIRITPDDVPIDLILHTPGGLVLAAEQIARSLAKRKGKVTVFIPHYAMSGGTLIALAADEIVMDKNAVLGPIDPQIGTYPAVSILNVVKKKDINKVDDETLILADVSEKAIRQVKEFAIELLSDKVEEGVLSKEKVEEIAEELSSGKWTHDYPLTYERIKELGLKVSTEMPQEVYALMSLYPQSGIGRPSVQYIPLPISPKQKENK
;
A
#
# COMPACT_ATOMS: atom_id res chain seq x y z
N MET A 1 5.37 -8.41 -55.06
CA MET A 1 4.77 -7.57 -54.01
C MET A 1 5.32 -6.17 -54.16
N ASP A 2 4.47 -5.16 -54.11
CA ASP A 2 4.90 -3.76 -54.10
C ASP A 2 5.76 -3.50 -52.85
N TYR A 3 6.91 -2.82 -53.01
CA TYR A 3 7.81 -2.49 -51.90
C TYR A 3 7.09 -1.69 -50.81
N PHE A 4 6.11 -0.87 -51.17
CA PHE A 4 5.26 -0.16 -50.21
C PHE A 4 4.41 -1.11 -49.37
N SER A 5 3.85 -2.16 -49.98
CA SER A 5 3.08 -3.19 -49.26
C SER A 5 3.96 -3.97 -48.29
N LEU A 6 5.19 -4.31 -48.67
CA LEU A 6 6.14 -4.98 -47.80
C LEU A 6 6.51 -4.11 -46.58
N ILE A 7 6.82 -2.83 -46.78
CA ILE A 7 7.15 -1.89 -45.70
C ILE A 7 5.95 -1.70 -44.77
N PHE A 8 4.74 -1.57 -45.32
CA PHE A 8 3.51 -1.45 -44.55
C PHE A 8 3.28 -2.65 -43.61
N TRP A 9 3.43 -3.88 -44.13
CA TRP A 9 3.30 -5.09 -43.31
C TRP A 9 4.41 -5.23 -42.27
N ILE A 10 5.64 -4.81 -42.58
CA ILE A 10 6.74 -4.76 -41.60
C ILE A 10 6.41 -3.78 -40.47
N ILE A 11 5.90 -2.58 -40.78
CA ILE A 11 5.52 -1.58 -39.77
C ILE A 11 4.39 -2.11 -38.87
N ILE A 12 3.38 -2.76 -39.45
CA ILE A 12 2.30 -3.40 -38.67
C ILE A 12 2.85 -4.49 -37.76
N LEU A 13 3.74 -5.35 -38.28
CA LEU A 13 4.30 -6.42 -37.49
C LEU A 13 5.15 -5.85 -36.33
N LEU A 14 5.97 -4.84 -36.59
CA LEU A 14 6.75 -4.15 -35.58
C LEU A 14 5.87 -3.44 -34.53
N SER A 15 4.76 -2.82 -34.94
CA SER A 15 3.85 -2.11 -34.02
C SER A 15 3.10 -3.06 -33.09
N ILE A 16 2.83 -4.30 -33.52
CA ILE A 16 2.23 -5.34 -32.68
C ILE A 16 3.22 -5.83 -31.62
N PHE A 17 4.50 -5.99 -31.96
CA PHE A 17 5.51 -6.49 -31.02
C PHE A 17 6.14 -5.41 -30.13
N TYR A 18 6.13 -4.14 -30.55
CA TYR A 18 6.74 -3.04 -29.81
C TYR A 18 6.23 -2.90 -28.35
N PRO A 19 4.92 -2.96 -28.06
CA PRO A 19 4.41 -2.90 -26.68
C PRO A 19 4.95 -4.03 -25.79
N ALA A 20 5.07 -5.25 -26.33
CA ALA A 20 5.59 -6.40 -25.60
C ALA A 20 7.08 -6.24 -25.27
N LEU A 21 7.88 -5.74 -26.23
CA LEU A 21 9.30 -5.43 -26.02
C LEU A 21 9.49 -4.32 -24.99
N HIS A 22 8.70 -3.25 -25.07
CA HIS A 22 8.74 -2.15 -24.11
C HIS A 22 8.37 -2.61 -22.69
N LYS A 23 7.31 -3.41 -22.55
CA LYS A 23 6.93 -4.02 -21.26
C LYS A 23 8.06 -4.87 -20.68
N ARG A 24 8.68 -5.71 -21.51
CA ARG A 24 9.81 -6.55 -21.09
C ARG A 24 11.01 -5.74 -20.62
N GLU A 25 11.33 -4.65 -21.31
CA GLU A 25 12.40 -3.74 -20.90
C GLU A 25 12.13 -3.12 -19.52
N VAL A 26 10.90 -2.62 -19.28
CA VAL A 26 10.50 -2.07 -17.98
C VAL A 26 10.59 -3.12 -16.87
N GLU A 27 10.14 -4.36 -17.12
CA GLU A 27 10.27 -5.46 -16.15
C GLU A 27 11.73 -5.77 -15.79
N LEU A 28 12.62 -5.79 -16.78
CA LEU A 28 14.05 -5.97 -16.54
C LEU A 28 14.65 -4.82 -15.73
N GLN A 29 14.19 -3.59 -15.95
CA GLN A 29 14.62 -2.43 -15.16
C GLN A 29 14.13 -2.53 -13.72
N ARG A 30 12.88 -2.95 -13.48
CA ARG A 30 12.33 -3.21 -12.14
C ARG A 30 13.18 -4.25 -11.42
N ILE A 31 13.42 -5.41 -12.04
CA ILE A 31 14.24 -6.50 -11.46
C ILE A 31 15.66 -6.02 -11.12
N LYS A 32 16.32 -5.31 -12.05
CA LYS A 32 17.68 -4.79 -11.82
C LYS A 32 17.73 -3.81 -10.65
N LEU A 33 16.73 -2.93 -10.52
CA LEU A 33 16.68 -1.94 -9.45
C LEU A 33 16.37 -2.58 -8.10
N ILE A 34 15.42 -3.53 -8.06
CA ILE A 34 15.11 -4.33 -6.88
C ILE A 34 16.36 -5.09 -6.42
N ALA A 35 17.04 -5.79 -7.32
CA ALA A 35 18.27 -6.53 -6.99
C ALA A 35 19.38 -5.62 -6.46
N ARG A 36 19.56 -4.42 -7.06
CA ARG A 36 20.52 -3.43 -6.57
C ARG A 36 20.19 -2.95 -5.17
N PHE A 37 18.93 -2.60 -4.93
CA PHE A 37 18.47 -2.15 -3.62
C PHE A 37 18.63 -3.24 -2.56
N GLN A 38 18.26 -4.47 -2.92
CA GLN A 38 18.41 -5.67 -2.10
C GLN A 38 19.87 -5.90 -1.68
N ASN A 39 20.81 -5.83 -2.62
CA ASN A 39 22.23 -6.00 -2.34
C ASN A 39 22.79 -4.87 -1.46
N LYS A 40 22.34 -3.63 -1.69
CA LYS A 40 22.77 -2.45 -0.92
C LYS A 40 22.33 -2.55 0.55
N ARG A 41 21.10 -3.01 0.79
CA ARG A 41 20.52 -3.12 2.14
C ARG A 41 20.74 -4.47 2.82
N LYS A 42 21.24 -5.47 2.07
CA LYS A 42 21.42 -6.86 2.53
C LYS A 42 20.12 -7.45 3.11
N SER A 43 19.01 -7.10 2.49
CA SER A 43 17.65 -7.52 2.86
C SER A 43 17.07 -8.42 1.78
N ARG A 44 15.84 -8.89 1.95
CA ARG A 44 14.93 -9.26 0.86
C ARG A 44 14.06 -8.06 0.54
N VAL A 45 14.01 -7.65 -0.72
CA VAL A 45 13.11 -6.58 -1.17
C VAL A 45 11.84 -7.18 -1.72
N ILE A 46 10.69 -6.73 -1.22
CA ILE A 46 9.35 -7.11 -1.70
C ILE A 46 8.62 -5.83 -2.13
N THR A 47 7.82 -5.90 -3.19
CA THR A 47 7.04 -4.76 -3.68
C THR A 47 5.56 -5.11 -3.70
N LEU A 48 4.73 -4.32 -3.03
CA LEU A 48 3.28 -4.36 -3.14
C LEU A 48 2.79 -3.00 -3.63
N ILE A 49 2.67 -2.87 -4.96
CA ILE A 49 2.41 -1.60 -5.65
C ILE A 49 1.14 -1.73 -6.48
N HIS A 50 0.05 -1.18 -5.95
CA HIS A 50 -1.24 -1.09 -6.64
C HIS A 50 -1.36 0.23 -7.39
N ARG A 51 -0.88 0.22 -8.63
CA ARG A 51 -1.14 1.26 -9.63
C ARG A 51 -1.94 0.67 -10.78
N GLN A 52 -2.73 1.51 -11.45
CA GLN A 52 -3.45 1.11 -12.65
C GLN A 52 -2.43 0.84 -13.76
N GLU A 53 -2.15 -0.43 -14.04
CA GLU A 53 -1.46 -0.79 -15.28
C GLU A 53 -2.49 -0.73 -16.42
N SER A 54 -2.08 -0.12 -17.54
CA SER A 54 -2.93 0.34 -18.65
C SER A 54 -3.68 -0.75 -19.43
N LEU A 55 -3.72 -1.99 -18.93
CA LEU A 55 -4.39 -3.12 -19.56
C LEU A 55 -5.88 -3.09 -19.25
N SER A 56 -6.53 -2.01 -19.67
CA SER A 56 -7.98 -1.98 -19.76
C SER A 56 -8.38 -2.66 -21.06
N PHE A 57 -8.78 -3.94 -20.98
CA PHE A 57 -9.53 -4.56 -22.05
C PHE A 57 -10.94 -3.91 -22.05
N PHE A 58 -11.36 -3.33 -23.18
CA PHE A 58 -12.64 -2.60 -23.34
C PHE A 58 -12.82 -1.26 -22.61
N GLY A 59 -11.77 -0.62 -22.08
CA GLY A 59 -11.89 0.72 -21.49
C GLY A 59 -12.51 0.77 -20.08
N ILE A 60 -12.73 -0.39 -19.43
CA ILE A 60 -13.14 -0.47 -18.03
C ILE A 60 -11.89 -0.34 -17.13
N PRO A 61 -11.82 0.68 -16.25
CA PRO A 61 -10.70 0.84 -15.33
C PRO A 61 -10.84 -0.13 -14.15
N PHE A 62 -9.86 -1.02 -13.94
CA PHE A 62 -9.77 -1.83 -12.73
C PHE A 62 -8.79 -1.17 -11.75
N ARG A 63 -9.23 -0.96 -10.51
CA ARG A 63 -8.34 -0.55 -9.41
C ARG A 63 -7.74 -1.81 -8.80
N LYS A 64 -6.40 -1.91 -8.79
CA LYS A 64 -5.73 -2.95 -8.01
C LYS A 64 -5.90 -2.67 -6.51
N MET A 65 -6.15 -3.71 -5.75
CA MET A 65 -6.34 -3.70 -4.29
C MET A 65 -5.72 -4.98 -3.75
N ILE A 66 -5.39 -5.01 -2.46
CA ILE A 66 -4.83 -6.21 -1.81
C ILE A 66 -5.83 -7.35 -1.97
N ASP A 67 -5.40 -8.45 -2.56
CA ASP A 67 -6.19 -9.66 -2.73
C ASP A 67 -5.47 -10.92 -2.23
N ILE A 68 -6.08 -12.08 -2.44
CA ILE A 68 -5.54 -13.38 -2.00
C ILE A 68 -4.27 -13.75 -2.78
N GLU A 69 -4.16 -13.38 -4.06
CA GLU A 69 -2.96 -13.69 -4.86
C GLU A 69 -1.76 -12.90 -4.32
N ASP A 70 -1.97 -11.61 -3.99
CA ASP A 70 -0.94 -10.80 -3.33
C ASP A 70 -0.45 -11.43 -2.03
N SER A 71 -1.37 -11.92 -1.18
CA SER A 71 -0.98 -12.54 0.08
C SER A 71 -0.22 -13.84 -0.15
N GLU A 72 -0.66 -14.70 -1.07
CA GLU A 72 0.04 -15.95 -1.38
C GLU A 72 1.46 -15.73 -1.91
N GLU A 73 1.65 -14.76 -2.80
CA GLU A 73 2.97 -14.41 -3.35
C GLU A 73 3.90 -13.82 -2.28
N ILE A 74 3.39 -12.90 -1.46
CA ILE A 74 4.19 -12.30 -0.38
C ILE A 74 4.55 -13.34 0.68
N LEU A 75 3.59 -14.17 1.10
CA LEU A 75 3.85 -15.27 2.05
C LEU A 75 4.87 -16.26 1.50
N ARG A 76 4.86 -16.54 0.18
CA ARG A 76 5.89 -17.35 -0.46
C ARG A 76 7.25 -16.67 -0.41
N ALA A 77 7.33 -15.38 -0.74
CA ALA A 77 8.57 -14.61 -0.69
C ALA A 77 9.16 -14.56 0.73
N ILE A 78 8.32 -14.40 1.76
CA ILE A 78 8.72 -14.43 3.17
C ILE A 78 9.25 -15.82 3.54
N ARG A 79 8.52 -16.89 3.19
CA ARG A 79 8.87 -18.27 3.53
C ARG A 79 10.19 -18.76 2.92
N ILE A 80 10.53 -18.31 1.72
CA ILE A 80 11.83 -18.64 1.08
C ILE A 80 12.98 -17.72 1.53
N THR A 81 12.70 -16.75 2.39
CA THR A 81 13.70 -15.83 2.93
C THR A 81 14.09 -16.31 4.33
N PRO A 82 15.39 -16.58 4.60
CA PRO A 82 15.84 -16.96 5.93
C PRO A 82 15.32 -16.01 7.01
N ASP A 83 14.96 -16.53 8.18
CA ASP A 83 14.21 -15.80 9.19
C ASP A 83 14.95 -14.58 9.76
N ASP A 84 16.28 -14.63 9.81
CA ASP A 84 17.18 -13.57 10.27
C ASP A 84 17.50 -12.50 9.22
N VAL A 85 17.21 -12.77 7.93
CA VAL A 85 17.42 -11.80 6.85
C VAL A 85 16.35 -10.71 6.93
N PRO A 86 16.73 -9.41 6.96
CA PRO A 86 15.79 -8.30 6.96
C PRO A 86 14.86 -8.30 5.74
N ILE A 87 13.64 -7.78 5.89
CA ILE A 87 12.72 -7.53 4.77
C ILE A 87 12.53 -6.03 4.60
N ASP A 88 12.72 -5.55 3.37
CA ASP A 88 12.36 -4.21 2.94
C ASP A 88 11.12 -4.31 2.03
N LEU A 89 9.96 -3.87 2.51
CA LEU A 89 8.70 -3.88 1.75
C LEU A 89 8.38 -2.49 1.22
N ILE A 90 8.30 -2.34 -0.10
CA ILE A 90 7.85 -1.10 -0.75
C ILE A 90 6.33 -1.20 -0.93
N LEU A 91 5.58 -0.37 -0.21
CA LEU A 91 4.14 -0.48 -0.06
C LEU A 91 3.43 0.76 -0.62
N HIS A 92 2.61 0.55 -1.65
CA HIS A 92 1.74 1.57 -2.22
C HIS A 92 0.39 0.95 -2.58
N THR A 93 -0.62 1.19 -1.76
CA THR A 93 -1.90 0.48 -1.90
C THR A 93 -3.10 1.27 -1.38
N PRO A 94 -4.25 1.26 -2.08
CA PRO A 94 -5.49 1.86 -1.56
C PRO A 94 -6.18 0.97 -0.52
N GLY A 95 -5.54 -0.12 -0.09
CA GLY A 95 -6.15 -1.15 0.76
C GLY A 95 -6.64 -2.33 -0.06
N GLY A 96 -7.57 -3.09 0.49
CA GLY A 96 -8.07 -4.31 -0.13
C GLY A 96 -8.74 -5.24 0.87
N LEU A 97 -8.71 -6.53 0.55
CA LEU A 97 -9.25 -7.57 1.40
C LEU A 97 -8.51 -7.64 2.73
N VAL A 98 -9.24 -7.45 3.82
CA VAL A 98 -8.70 -7.44 5.19
C VAL A 98 -7.96 -8.75 5.49
N LEU A 99 -8.57 -9.90 5.18
CA LEU A 99 -7.96 -11.22 5.40
C LEU A 99 -6.55 -11.36 4.78
N ALA A 100 -6.38 -10.88 3.54
CA ALA A 100 -5.10 -10.93 2.85
C ALA A 100 -4.06 -10.02 3.53
N ALA A 101 -4.47 -8.80 3.91
CA ALA A 101 -3.62 -7.86 4.63
C ALA A 101 -3.19 -8.40 6.00
N GLU A 102 -4.10 -9.01 6.75
CA GLU A 102 -3.80 -9.62 8.05
C GLU A 102 -2.79 -10.77 7.93
N GLN A 103 -2.94 -11.63 6.91
CA GLN A 103 -1.99 -12.71 6.64
C GLN A 103 -0.58 -12.19 6.36
N ILE A 104 -0.47 -11.15 5.53
CA ILE A 104 0.81 -10.50 5.24
C ILE A 104 1.40 -9.89 6.51
N ALA A 105 0.62 -9.06 7.22
CA ALA A 105 1.04 -8.37 8.42
C ALA A 105 1.53 -9.34 9.50
N ARG A 106 0.75 -10.39 9.80
CA ARG A 106 1.13 -11.42 10.79
C ARG A 106 2.38 -12.18 10.38
N SER A 107 2.58 -12.43 9.08
CA SER A 107 3.78 -13.11 8.59
C SER A 107 5.03 -12.23 8.65
N LEU A 108 4.88 -10.90 8.58
CA LEU A 108 5.97 -9.95 8.75
C LEU A 108 6.33 -9.79 10.23
N ALA A 109 5.34 -9.59 11.10
CA ALA A 109 5.54 -9.39 12.54
C ALA A 109 6.28 -10.56 13.21
N LYS A 110 6.03 -11.80 12.77
CA LYS A 110 6.66 -13.00 13.34
C LYS A 110 8.14 -13.21 12.99
N ARG A 111 8.72 -12.35 12.14
CA ARG A 111 10.09 -12.53 11.66
C ARG A 111 11.11 -12.08 12.69
N LYS A 112 12.28 -12.73 12.70
CA LYS A 112 13.42 -12.29 13.52
C LYS A 112 14.21 -11.16 12.85
N GLY A 113 14.35 -11.22 11.52
CA GLY A 113 15.02 -10.22 10.73
C GLY A 113 14.18 -8.96 10.61
N LYS A 114 14.83 -7.81 10.77
CA LYS A 114 14.17 -6.50 10.77
C LYS A 114 13.27 -6.30 9.56
N VAL A 115 12.04 -5.86 9.77
CA VAL A 115 11.07 -5.46 8.74
C VAL A 115 11.04 -3.93 8.63
N THR A 116 11.31 -3.41 7.43
CA THR A 116 11.17 -1.99 7.11
C THR A 116 10.15 -1.81 6.00
N VAL A 117 9.13 -0.97 6.23
CA VAL A 117 8.10 -0.66 5.23
C VAL A 117 8.33 0.74 4.67
N PHE A 118 8.47 0.85 3.35
CA PHE A 118 8.66 2.10 2.62
C PHE A 118 7.33 2.53 2.00
N ILE A 119 6.86 3.73 2.35
CA ILE A 119 5.60 4.31 1.88
C ILE A 119 5.92 5.53 1.01
N PRO A 120 6.02 5.38 -0.33
CA PRO A 120 6.39 6.48 -1.20
C PRO A 120 5.26 7.50 -1.45
N HIS A 121 3.99 7.09 -1.33
CA HIS A 121 2.85 8.02 -1.52
C HIS A 121 1.69 7.74 -0.56
N TYR A 122 1.18 6.51 -0.50
CA TYR A 122 0.12 6.18 0.44
C TYR A 122 0.02 4.66 0.66
N ALA A 123 -0.44 4.27 1.84
CA ALA A 123 -0.93 2.93 2.14
C ALA A 123 -2.17 3.04 3.03
N MET A 124 -3.33 2.63 2.50
CA MET A 124 -4.62 2.83 3.18
C MET A 124 -5.17 1.51 3.71
N SER A 125 -6.01 1.56 4.75
CA SER A 125 -6.78 0.41 5.24
C SER A 125 -5.88 -0.80 5.52
N GLY A 126 -6.05 -1.93 4.83
CA GLY A 126 -5.16 -3.09 4.94
C GLY A 126 -3.67 -2.79 4.73
N GLY A 127 -3.31 -1.76 3.95
CA GLY A 127 -1.93 -1.28 3.84
C GLY A 127 -1.39 -0.71 5.15
N THR A 128 -2.23 -0.02 5.94
CA THR A 128 -1.87 0.46 7.28
C THR A 128 -1.61 -0.72 8.21
N LEU A 129 -2.44 -1.77 8.19
CA LEU A 129 -2.20 -2.99 8.97
C LEU A 129 -0.82 -3.60 8.66
N ILE A 130 -0.48 -3.71 7.37
CA ILE A 130 0.84 -4.19 6.94
C ILE A 130 1.97 -3.29 7.45
N ALA A 131 1.77 -1.97 7.42
CA ALA A 131 2.76 -1.01 7.91
C ALA A 131 2.95 -1.07 9.44
N LEU A 132 1.88 -1.29 10.21
CA LEU A 132 1.93 -1.43 11.67
C LEU A 132 2.72 -2.67 12.11
N ALA A 133 2.78 -3.71 11.28
CA ALA A 133 3.59 -4.91 11.53
C ALA A 133 5.11 -4.70 11.36
N ALA A 134 5.55 -3.53 10.91
CA ALA A 134 6.95 -3.25 10.65
C ALA A 134 7.70 -2.77 11.90
N ASP A 135 9.00 -3.01 11.93
CA ASP A 135 9.89 -2.43 12.96
C ASP A 135 10.19 -0.96 12.69
N GLU A 136 10.16 -0.56 11.42
CA GLU A 136 10.38 0.82 10.99
C GLU A 136 9.53 1.14 9.76
N ILE A 137 8.89 2.30 9.78
CA ILE A 137 8.16 2.83 8.64
C ILE A 137 8.94 4.02 8.07
N VAL A 138 9.31 3.96 6.80
CA VAL A 138 9.97 5.06 6.10
C VAL A 138 8.96 5.68 5.13
N MET A 139 8.55 6.92 5.40
CA MET A 139 7.52 7.62 4.63
C MET A 139 8.16 8.72 3.78
N ASP A 140 7.67 8.91 2.55
CA ASP A 140 7.86 10.22 1.90
C ASP A 140 7.23 11.31 2.80
N LYS A 141 7.77 12.53 2.75
CA LYS A 141 7.26 13.65 3.58
C LYS A 141 5.79 13.97 3.32
N ASN A 142 5.30 13.69 2.12
CA ASN A 142 3.92 13.88 1.71
C ASN A 142 3.14 12.56 1.63
N ALA A 143 3.75 11.44 2.06
CA ALA A 143 3.03 10.18 2.11
C ALA A 143 2.07 10.12 3.30
N VAL A 144 1.04 9.29 3.14
CA VAL A 144 -0.01 9.12 4.15
C VAL A 144 -0.32 7.66 4.40
N LEU A 145 -0.64 7.34 5.65
CA LEU A 145 -1.37 6.15 6.01
C LEU A 145 -2.88 6.46 6.07
N GLY A 146 -3.71 5.43 5.98
CA GLY A 146 -5.16 5.55 6.16
C GLY A 146 -5.63 4.93 7.47
N PRO A 147 -6.86 5.25 7.94
CA PRO A 147 -7.50 4.52 9.01
C PRO A 147 -7.71 3.04 8.64
N ILE A 148 -7.94 2.21 9.66
CA ILE A 148 -8.24 0.77 9.49
C ILE A 148 -9.70 0.47 9.83
N ASP A 149 -10.56 1.49 9.93
CA ASP A 149 -11.97 1.32 10.26
C ASP A 149 -12.67 0.40 9.23
N PRO A 150 -13.34 -0.67 9.68
CA PRO A 150 -13.93 -1.63 8.78
C PRO A 150 -15.12 -1.03 8.02
N GLN A 151 -15.20 -1.38 6.74
CA GLN A 151 -16.31 -1.02 5.85
C GLN A 151 -17.18 -2.25 5.63
N ILE A 152 -18.48 -2.13 5.84
CA ILE A 152 -19.48 -3.18 5.58
C ILE A 152 -20.34 -2.75 4.40
N GLY A 153 -20.16 -3.43 3.28
CA GLY A 153 -20.74 -2.99 2.00
C GLY A 153 -20.22 -1.62 1.62
N THR A 154 -21.11 -0.63 1.50
CA THR A 154 -20.77 0.75 1.13
C THR A 154 -20.69 1.71 2.32
N TYR A 155 -20.82 1.21 3.55
CA TYR A 155 -20.90 2.04 4.74
C TYR A 155 -19.81 1.71 5.78
N PRO A 156 -19.30 2.71 6.52
CA PRO A 156 -18.46 2.44 7.68
C PRO A 156 -19.23 1.66 8.74
N ALA A 157 -18.59 0.66 9.34
CA ALA A 157 -19.18 -0.17 10.40
C ALA A 157 -19.72 0.68 11.56
N VAL A 158 -18.96 1.70 11.98
CA VAL A 158 -19.39 2.62 13.06
C VAL A 158 -20.67 3.39 12.71
N SER A 159 -20.86 3.72 11.43
CA SER A 159 -22.04 4.46 10.98
C SER A 159 -23.30 3.59 11.05
N ILE A 160 -23.19 2.31 10.73
CA ILE A 160 -24.28 1.33 10.87
C ILE A 160 -24.69 1.22 12.35
N LEU A 161 -23.70 1.06 13.24
CA LEU A 161 -23.96 1.03 14.69
C LEU A 161 -24.62 2.32 15.20
N ASN A 162 -24.21 3.47 14.67
CA ASN A 162 -24.78 4.76 15.05
C ASN A 162 -26.25 4.91 14.62
N VAL A 163 -26.66 4.32 13.50
CA VAL A 163 -28.07 4.32 13.09
C VAL A 163 -28.92 3.54 14.08
N VAL A 164 -28.48 2.33 14.47
CA VAL A 164 -29.19 1.49 15.45
C VAL A 164 -29.27 2.16 16.82
N LYS A 165 -28.23 2.90 17.24
CA LYS A 165 -28.24 3.66 18.50
C LYS A 165 -29.19 4.86 18.50
N LYS A 166 -29.38 5.52 17.34
CA LYS A 166 -30.15 6.76 17.22
C LYS A 166 -31.62 6.53 16.95
N LYS A 167 -31.99 5.41 16.32
CA LYS A 167 -33.35 5.10 15.91
C LYS A 167 -33.99 4.16 16.93
N ASP A 168 -35.30 4.28 17.13
CA ASP A 168 -36.06 3.26 17.87
C ASP A 168 -35.86 1.90 17.17
N ILE A 169 -35.43 0.89 17.94
CA ILE A 169 -35.10 -0.44 17.40
C ILE A 169 -36.26 -1.07 16.64
N ASN A 170 -37.51 -0.79 17.04
CA ASN A 170 -38.71 -1.30 16.36
C ASN A 170 -38.96 -0.65 14.99
N LYS A 171 -38.20 0.40 14.64
CA LYS A 171 -38.25 1.07 13.35
C LYS A 171 -37.06 0.73 12.47
N VAL A 172 -36.08 -0.01 12.98
CA VAL A 172 -34.90 -0.47 12.23
C VAL A 172 -35.27 -1.77 11.52
N ASP A 173 -34.91 -1.89 10.24
CA ASP A 173 -35.09 -3.12 9.48
C ASP A 173 -34.12 -4.23 9.93
N ASP A 174 -34.54 -5.48 9.80
CA ASP A 174 -33.77 -6.66 10.23
C ASP A 174 -32.39 -6.74 9.56
N GLU A 175 -32.29 -6.33 8.29
CA GLU A 175 -31.02 -6.30 7.57
C GLU A 175 -30.02 -5.35 8.24
N THR A 176 -30.45 -4.13 8.59
CA THR A 176 -29.61 -3.19 9.34
C THR A 176 -29.21 -3.72 10.71
N LEU A 177 -30.07 -4.49 11.40
CA LEU A 177 -29.70 -5.12 12.67
C LEU A 177 -28.64 -6.21 12.50
N ILE A 178 -28.75 -7.04 11.45
CA ILE A 178 -27.73 -8.03 11.09
C ILE A 178 -26.41 -7.34 10.74
N LEU A 179 -26.47 -6.28 9.93
CA LEU A 179 -25.28 -5.50 9.57
C LEU A 179 -24.65 -4.82 10.78
N ALA A 180 -25.44 -4.41 11.78
CA ALA A 180 -24.93 -3.86 13.03
C ALA A 180 -24.18 -4.91 13.85
N ASP A 181 -24.71 -6.12 13.97
CA ASP A 181 -24.00 -7.24 14.61
C ASP A 181 -22.67 -7.57 13.89
N VAL A 182 -22.68 -7.62 12.55
CA VAL A 182 -21.46 -7.81 11.75
C VAL A 182 -20.48 -6.64 11.94
N SER A 183 -20.98 -5.41 12.00
CA SER A 183 -20.17 -4.20 12.22
C SER A 183 -19.47 -4.22 13.57
N GLU A 184 -20.17 -4.62 14.64
CA GLU A 184 -19.57 -4.73 15.97
C GLU A 184 -18.44 -5.77 15.98
N LYS A 185 -18.67 -6.94 15.36
CA LYS A 185 -17.64 -7.98 15.22
C LYS A 185 -16.43 -7.47 14.44
N ALA A 186 -16.65 -6.80 13.31
CA ALA A 186 -15.58 -6.31 12.47
C ALA A 186 -14.72 -5.25 13.19
N ILE A 187 -15.34 -4.28 13.87
CA ILE A 187 -14.60 -3.25 14.64
C ILE A 187 -13.76 -3.91 15.73
N ARG A 188 -14.34 -4.86 16.47
CA ARG A 188 -13.63 -5.59 17.51
C ARG A 188 -12.44 -6.38 16.96
N GLN A 189 -12.65 -7.15 15.88
CA GLN A 189 -11.61 -7.97 15.26
C GLN A 189 -10.44 -7.13 14.75
N VAL A 190 -10.71 -6.02 14.05
CA VAL A 190 -9.65 -5.14 13.55
C VAL A 190 -8.89 -4.48 14.69
N LYS A 191 -9.59 -4.04 15.74
CA LYS A 191 -8.95 -3.47 16.94
C LYS A 191 -8.04 -4.50 17.62
N GLU A 192 -8.56 -5.71 17.86
CA GLU A 192 -7.80 -6.81 18.47
C GLU A 192 -6.57 -7.16 17.63
N PHE A 193 -6.70 -7.18 16.31
CA PHE A 193 -5.58 -7.44 15.42
C PHE A 193 -4.54 -6.30 15.41
N ALA A 194 -4.96 -5.04 15.47
CA ALA A 194 -4.03 -3.92 15.61
C ALA A 194 -3.26 -3.98 16.95
N ILE A 195 -3.92 -4.42 18.02
CA ILE A 195 -3.26 -4.69 19.31
C ILE A 195 -2.27 -5.86 19.18
N GLU A 196 -2.66 -6.95 18.51
CA GLU A 196 -1.76 -8.10 18.22
C GLU A 196 -0.50 -7.64 17.49
N LEU A 197 -0.61 -6.80 16.46
CA LEU A 197 0.55 -6.35 15.69
C LEU A 197 1.49 -5.44 16.49
N LEU A 198 0.95 -4.66 17.41
CA LEU A 198 1.70 -3.69 18.20
C LEU A 198 2.21 -4.28 19.53
N SER A 199 1.86 -5.52 19.89
CA SER A 199 2.28 -6.13 21.16
C SER A 199 3.80 -6.22 21.28
N ASP A 200 4.48 -6.55 20.19
CA ASP A 200 5.94 -6.69 20.17
C ASP A 200 6.63 -5.35 20.45
N LYS A 201 5.98 -4.22 20.11
CA LYS A 201 6.48 -2.87 20.41
C LYS A 201 6.40 -2.52 21.90
N VAL A 202 5.55 -3.22 22.66
CA VAL A 202 5.57 -3.16 24.13
C VAL A 202 6.75 -3.95 24.68
N GLU A 203 7.00 -5.15 24.16
CA GLU A 203 8.12 -6.00 24.59
C GLU A 203 9.47 -5.35 24.30
N GLU A 204 9.60 -4.66 23.17
CA GLU A 204 10.77 -3.86 22.79
C GLU A 204 10.92 -2.55 23.59
N GLY A 205 9.94 -2.17 24.41
CA GLY A 205 9.93 -0.93 25.19
C GLY A 205 9.72 0.34 24.35
N VAL A 206 9.18 0.22 23.14
CA VAL A 206 8.86 1.35 22.24
C VAL A 206 7.54 2.00 22.63
N LEU A 207 6.54 1.21 23.00
CA LEU A 207 5.20 1.65 23.40
C LEU A 207 4.79 1.09 24.76
N SER A 208 3.88 1.78 25.47
CA SER A 208 3.19 1.20 26.62
C SER A 208 1.95 0.42 26.17
N LYS A 209 1.43 -0.48 27.03
CA LYS A 209 0.18 -1.22 26.73
C LYS A 209 -0.99 -0.27 26.50
N GLU A 210 -1.10 0.76 27.31
CA GLU A 210 -2.14 1.79 27.20
C GLU A 210 -2.03 2.53 25.88
N LYS A 211 -0.80 2.82 25.42
CA LYS A 211 -0.58 3.49 24.14
C LYS A 211 -0.96 2.61 22.96
N VAL A 212 -0.68 1.30 23.04
CA VAL A 212 -1.13 0.34 22.03
C VAL A 212 -2.65 0.29 21.92
N GLU A 213 -3.36 0.23 23.05
CA GLU A 213 -4.82 0.27 23.07
C GLU A 213 -5.38 1.58 22.51
N GLU A 214 -4.76 2.72 22.85
CA GLU A 214 -5.11 4.05 22.33
C GLU A 214 -4.95 4.11 20.80
N ILE A 215 -3.80 3.63 20.27
CA ILE A 215 -3.54 3.61 18.82
C ILE A 215 -4.55 2.71 18.11
N ALA A 216 -4.77 1.50 18.61
CA ALA A 216 -5.69 0.55 18.00
C ALA A 216 -7.12 1.11 17.97
N GLU A 217 -7.60 1.66 19.09
CA GLU A 217 -8.91 2.32 19.17
C GLU A 217 -8.99 3.50 18.20
N GLU A 218 -7.97 4.35 18.17
CA GLU A 218 -7.98 5.55 17.34
C GLU A 218 -8.05 5.21 15.84
N LEU A 219 -7.32 4.18 15.40
CA LEU A 219 -7.27 3.79 13.99
C LEU A 219 -8.52 2.99 13.55
N SER A 220 -9.18 2.24 14.44
CA SER A 220 -10.27 1.31 14.08
C SER A 220 -11.69 1.80 14.42
N SER A 221 -11.83 2.79 15.32
CA SER A 221 -13.15 3.24 15.84
C SER A 221 -14.02 4.00 14.83
N GLY A 222 -13.48 4.34 13.67
CA GLY A 222 -14.14 5.24 12.72
C GLY A 222 -14.22 6.68 13.23
N LYS A 223 -13.21 7.11 14.00
CA LYS A 223 -12.98 8.50 14.40
C LYS A 223 -12.92 9.45 13.20
N TRP A 224 -12.44 8.96 12.06
CA TRP A 224 -12.32 9.70 10.81
C TRP A 224 -13.07 9.01 9.66
N THR A 225 -13.21 9.73 8.54
CA THR A 225 -13.59 9.11 7.27
C THR A 225 -12.47 8.18 6.78
N HIS A 226 -12.82 7.17 5.99
CA HIS A 226 -11.87 6.14 5.55
C HIS A 226 -10.72 6.67 4.67
N ASP A 227 -10.87 7.86 4.10
CA ASP A 227 -9.88 8.55 3.27
C ASP A 227 -9.03 9.57 4.05
N TYR A 228 -9.16 9.63 5.38
CA TYR A 228 -8.44 10.60 6.19
C TYR A 228 -6.92 10.37 6.14
N PRO A 229 -6.13 11.40 5.79
CA PRO A 229 -4.68 11.24 5.65
C PRO A 229 -3.97 11.28 7.00
N LEU A 230 -3.38 10.16 7.40
CA LEU A 230 -2.47 10.09 8.54
C LEU A 230 -1.03 10.37 8.07
N THR A 231 -0.59 11.61 8.25
CA THR A 231 0.73 12.10 7.82
C THR A 231 1.87 11.53 8.66
N TYR A 232 3.11 11.67 8.18
CA TYR A 232 4.32 11.34 8.95
C TYR A 232 4.29 11.87 10.38
N GLU A 233 3.94 13.15 10.58
CA GLU A 233 3.90 13.76 11.91
C GLU A 233 2.85 13.10 12.79
N ARG A 234 1.70 12.73 12.24
CA ARG A 234 0.67 12.02 12.99
C ARG A 234 1.15 10.64 13.44
N ILE A 235 1.80 9.88 12.55
CA ILE A 235 2.33 8.55 12.89
C ILE A 235 3.46 8.65 13.93
N LYS A 236 4.27 9.70 13.85
CA LYS A 236 5.32 10.00 14.85
C LYS A 236 4.73 10.32 16.22
N GLU A 237 3.64 11.11 16.28
CA GLU A 237 2.92 11.41 17.52
C GLU A 237 2.32 10.17 18.18
N LEU A 238 1.98 9.14 17.40
CA LEU A 238 1.54 7.85 17.93
C LEU A 238 2.67 7.07 18.63
N GLY A 239 3.93 7.49 18.46
CA GLY A 239 5.10 6.85 19.08
C GLY A 239 5.69 5.70 18.26
N LEU A 240 5.24 5.51 17.01
CA LEU A 240 5.79 4.51 16.11
C LEU A 240 7.15 4.94 15.56
N LYS A 241 8.03 3.97 15.30
CA LYS A 241 9.35 4.24 14.72
C LYS A 241 9.22 4.63 13.25
N VAL A 242 9.26 5.93 12.99
CA VAL A 242 9.09 6.49 11.65
C VAL A 242 10.23 7.40 11.21
N SER A 243 10.56 7.35 9.92
CA SER A 243 11.60 8.16 9.28
C SER A 243 11.11 8.78 7.97
N THR A 244 11.73 9.89 7.56
CA THR A 244 11.51 10.50 6.22
C THR A 244 12.70 10.30 5.27
N GLU A 245 13.67 9.48 5.67
CA GLU A 245 14.90 9.20 4.91
C GLU A 245 14.65 8.17 3.79
N MET A 246 13.79 8.53 2.83
CA MET A 246 13.42 7.68 1.70
C MET A 246 14.61 7.49 0.73
N PRO A 247 15.03 6.24 0.44
CA PRO A 247 16.07 5.99 -0.55
C PRO A 247 15.64 6.39 -1.96
N GLN A 248 16.53 7.01 -2.73
CA GLN A 248 16.26 7.43 -4.11
C GLN A 248 15.88 6.26 -5.01
N GLU A 249 16.39 5.06 -4.72
CA GLU A 249 16.01 3.83 -5.42
C GLU A 249 14.50 3.53 -5.34
N VAL A 250 13.82 3.92 -4.25
CA VAL A 250 12.38 3.72 -4.11
C VAL A 250 11.61 4.64 -5.08
N TYR A 251 11.98 5.92 -5.20
CA TYR A 251 11.38 6.83 -6.18
C TYR A 251 11.67 6.39 -7.62
N ALA A 252 12.91 5.98 -7.89
CA ALA A 252 13.29 5.43 -9.19
C ALA A 252 12.44 4.19 -9.53
N LEU A 253 12.17 3.32 -8.55
CA LEU A 253 11.32 2.16 -8.76
C LEU A 253 9.88 2.57 -9.04
N MET A 254 9.31 3.49 -8.26
CA MET A 254 7.95 3.99 -8.48
C MET A 254 7.76 4.61 -9.86
N SER A 255 8.80 5.22 -10.45
CA SER A 255 8.77 5.76 -11.82
C SER A 255 8.58 4.69 -12.91
N LEU A 256 8.94 3.43 -12.61
CA LEU A 256 8.75 2.29 -13.49
C LEU A 256 7.34 1.68 -13.40
N TYR A 257 6.47 2.21 -12.53
CA TYR A 257 5.05 1.85 -12.42
C TYR A 257 4.17 3.06 -12.82
N PRO A 258 4.06 3.43 -14.10
CA PRO A 258 3.27 4.59 -14.51
C PRO A 258 1.78 4.39 -14.15
N GLN A 259 1.12 5.48 -13.74
CA GLN A 259 -0.33 5.50 -13.42
C GLN A 259 -1.18 5.77 -14.67
N SER A 260 -0.61 6.43 -15.68
CA SER A 260 -1.34 6.81 -16.89
C SER A 260 -1.57 5.58 -17.77
N GLY A 261 -2.84 5.32 -18.08
CA GLY A 261 -3.26 4.32 -19.05
C GLY A 261 -2.84 4.66 -20.50
N ILE A 262 -3.54 4.09 -21.47
CA ILE A 262 -3.43 4.47 -22.89
C ILE A 262 -4.03 5.89 -23.05
N GLY A 263 -3.23 6.93 -22.82
CA GLY A 263 -3.68 8.33 -22.90
C GLY A 263 -2.62 9.33 -22.47
N ARG A 264 -2.86 10.63 -22.75
CA ARG A 264 -2.02 11.71 -22.20
C ARG A 264 -2.14 11.71 -20.67
N PRO A 265 -1.02 11.75 -19.92
CA PRO A 265 -1.07 11.90 -18.47
C PRO A 265 -1.88 13.14 -18.07
N SER A 266 -2.68 13.03 -17.01
CA SER A 266 -3.42 14.17 -16.44
C SER A 266 -2.51 15.25 -15.87
N VAL A 267 -1.25 14.91 -15.57
CA VAL A 267 -0.23 15.83 -15.03
C VAL A 267 1.01 15.76 -15.92
N GLN A 268 1.55 16.91 -16.31
CA GLN A 268 2.75 17.02 -17.12
C GLN A 268 3.77 17.93 -16.45
N TYR A 269 5.02 17.49 -16.43
CA TYR A 269 6.17 18.26 -15.96
C TYR A 269 7.43 17.75 -16.68
N ILE A 270 8.52 18.52 -16.64
CA ILE A 270 9.81 18.07 -17.17
C ILE A 270 10.47 17.18 -16.11
N PRO A 271 10.70 15.88 -16.37
CA PRO A 271 11.20 14.93 -15.37
C PRO A 271 12.71 15.07 -15.10
N LEU A 272 13.36 16.10 -15.65
CA LEU A 272 14.78 16.36 -15.43
C LEU A 272 14.96 17.21 -14.17
N PRO A 273 15.98 16.95 -13.34
CA PRO A 273 16.32 17.82 -12.22
C PRO A 273 16.47 19.25 -12.74
N ILE A 274 15.75 20.19 -12.14
CA ILE A 274 15.99 21.61 -12.39
C ILE A 274 17.35 21.89 -11.78
N SER A 275 18.41 21.92 -12.60
CA SER A 275 19.64 22.57 -12.19
C SER A 275 19.24 24.00 -11.81
N PRO A 276 19.52 24.47 -10.58
CA PRO A 276 19.36 25.88 -10.30
C PRO A 276 20.29 26.58 -11.28
N LYS A 277 19.73 27.16 -12.34
CA LYS A 277 20.46 28.12 -13.15
C LYS A 277 20.95 29.16 -12.16
N GLN A 278 22.25 29.40 -12.22
CA GLN A 278 22.95 30.46 -11.52
C GLN A 278 22.02 31.66 -11.39
N LYS A 279 21.92 32.21 -10.19
CA LYS A 279 21.44 33.59 -10.01
C LYS A 279 22.34 34.48 -10.87
N GLU A 280 21.99 34.63 -12.14
CA GLU A 280 22.63 35.59 -13.03
C GLU A 280 22.13 36.95 -12.60
N ASN A 281 23.02 37.63 -11.88
CA ASN A 281 23.16 39.07 -11.73
C ASN A 281 22.11 39.91 -12.49
N LYS A 282 21.20 40.51 -11.73
CA LYS A 282 20.68 41.85 -12.00
C LYS A 282 20.85 42.70 -10.77
#